data_AF-I0K2Y8-F1
#
_entry.id   AF-I0K2Y8-F1
#
_cell.length_a   1.000
_cell.length_b   1.000
_cell.length_c   1.000
_cell.angle_alpha   90.00
_cell.angle_beta   90.00
_cell.angle_gamma   90.00
#
_symmetry.space_group_name_H-M   'P 1'
#
loop_
_entity.id
_entity.type
_entity.pdbx_description
1 polymer ?
#
loop_
_entity_poly.entity_id
_entity_poly.type
_entity_poly.pdbx_seq_one_letter_code
_entity_poly.pdbx_strand_id
1 'polypeptide(L)' 'METIKRLEDDIPPMKKGRLNTYKPSDIKRWGVDRFLEATAIREPFLLEFPEFTDEENRRMDELIAEGDRGDV' A
#
# COMPACT_ATOMS: atom_id res chain seq x y z
N MET A 1 -12.75 -3.67 -8.70
CA MET A 1 -11.60 -4.51 -9.16
C MET A 1 -10.34 -3.86 -8.65
N GLU A 2 -9.64 -4.49 -7.71
CA GLU A 2 -8.38 -3.95 -7.18
C GLU A 2 -7.30 -4.02 -8.26
N THR A 3 -6.83 -2.87 -8.71
CA THR A 3 -5.66 -2.77 -9.60
C THR A 3 -4.41 -3.04 -8.77
N ILE A 4 -4.05 -4.30 -8.62
CA ILE A 4 -2.73 -4.68 -8.13
C ILE A 4 -1.74 -4.21 -9.20
N LYS A 5 -1.13 -3.03 -8.99
CA LYS A 5 0.00 -2.56 -9.81
C LYS A 5 1.05 -3.66 -9.77
N ARG A 6 1.19 -4.42 -10.86
CA ARG A 6 2.28 -5.38 -11.02
C ARG A 6 3.56 -4.58 -10.84
N LEU A 7 4.33 -4.92 -9.81
CA LEU A 7 5.63 -4.31 -9.58
C LEU A 7 6.50 -4.67 -10.79
N GLU A 8 6.74 -3.68 -11.64
CA GLU A 8 7.54 -3.87 -12.86
C GLU A 8 8.98 -4.23 -12.47
N ASP A 9 9.48 -5.27 -13.12
CA ASP A 9 10.80 -5.91 -13.08
C ASP A 9 11.30 -6.41 -11.70
N ASP A 10 11.72 -7.68 -11.63
CA ASP A 10 12.43 -8.24 -10.47
C ASP A 10 13.77 -7.50 -10.25
N ILE A 11 14.08 -7.09 -9.00
CA ILE A 11 15.43 -6.56 -8.70
C ILE A 11 16.41 -7.72 -8.86
N PRO A 12 17.49 -7.58 -9.65
CA PRO A 12 18.49 -8.61 -9.74
C PRO A 12 19.17 -8.84 -8.37
N PRO A 13 19.31 -10.09 -7.91
CA PRO A 13 19.88 -10.37 -6.59
C PRO A 13 21.35 -9.95 -6.51
N MET A 14 21.76 -9.46 -5.34
CA MET A 14 23.13 -9.02 -5.10
C MET A 14 24.10 -10.19 -5.06
N LYS A 15 25.03 -10.24 -6.02
CA LYS A 15 26.06 -11.28 -6.10
C LYS A 15 27.28 -10.85 -5.29
N LYS A 16 27.58 -11.57 -4.21
CA LYS A 16 28.79 -11.35 -3.39
C LYS A 16 30.05 -11.61 -4.23
N GLY A 17 31.05 -10.74 -4.11
CA GLY A 17 32.34 -10.88 -4.80
C GLY A 17 32.34 -10.52 -6.29
N ARG A 18 31.26 -9.91 -6.81
CA ARG A 18 31.19 -9.39 -8.18
C ARG A 18 30.74 -7.92 -8.18
N LEU A 19 31.10 -7.20 -9.24
CA LEU A 19 30.56 -5.87 -9.49
C LEU A 19 29.09 -6.02 -9.87
N ASN A 20 28.19 -5.50 -9.03
CA ASN A 20 26.76 -5.46 -9.34
C ASN A 20 26.43 -4.07 -9.90
N THR A 21 25.79 -4.02 -11.07
CA THR A 21 25.29 -2.77 -11.66
C THR A 21 23.78 -2.71 -11.43
N TYR A 22 23.35 -1.68 -10.70
CA TYR A 22 21.95 -1.43 -10.39
C TYR A 22 21.50 -0.11 -10.98
N LYS A 23 20.24 -0.04 -11.41
CA LYS A 23 19.63 1.26 -11.68
C LYS A 23 19.46 2.00 -10.33
N PRO A 24 19.52 3.33 -10.30
CA PRO A 24 19.21 4.09 -9.09
C PRO A 24 17.84 3.77 -8.48
N SER A 25 16.85 3.40 -9.31
CA SER A 25 15.53 2.91 -8.89
C SER A 25 15.62 1.64 -8.05
N ASP A 26 16.48 0.71 -8.43
CA ASP A 26 16.62 -0.61 -7.80
C ASP A 26 17.26 -0.47 -6.42
N ILE A 27 18.25 0.43 -6.29
CA ILE A 27 18.90 0.74 -5.01
C ILE A 27 17.90 1.38 -4.04
N LYS A 28 17.10 2.34 -4.52
CA LYS A 28 16.05 2.98 -3.71
C LYS A 28 15.03 1.95 -3.24
N ARG A 29 14.56 1.09 -4.14
CA ARG A 29 13.61 0.02 -3.83
C ARG A 29 14.19 -0.97 -2.81
N TRP A 30 15.45 -1.39 -2.99
CA TRP A 30 16.15 -2.23 -2.02
C TRP A 30 16.26 -1.61 -0.62
N GLY A 31 16.58 -0.31 -0.55
CA GLY A 31 16.62 0.42 0.71
C GLY A 31 15.25 0.52 1.38
N VAL A 32 14.20 0.81 0.59
CA VAL A 32 12.82 0.88 1.08
C VAL A 32 12.32 -0.48 1.54
N ASP A 33 12.54 -1.55 0.78
CA ASP A 33 12.11 -2.90 1.16
C ASP A 33 12.75 -3.34 2.48
N ARG A 34 14.05 -3.10 2.63
CA ARG A 34 14.81 -3.36 3.87
C ARG A 34 14.30 -2.54 5.04
N PHE A 35 14.03 -1.26 4.80
CA PHE A 35 13.51 -0.35 5.81
C PHE A 35 12.11 -0.79 6.26
N LEU A 36 11.22 -1.07 5.32
CA LEU A 36 9.88 -1.57 5.61
C LEU A 36 9.94 -2.93 6.31
N GLU A 37 10.82 -3.84 5.89
CA GLU A 37 11.02 -5.11 6.59
C GLU A 37 11.43 -4.92 8.06
N ALA A 38 12.31 -3.96 8.33
CA ALA A 38 12.81 -3.67 9.68
C ALA A 38 11.83 -2.87 10.55
N THR A 39 10.98 -2.04 9.94
CA THR A 39 10.12 -1.08 10.66
C THR A 39 8.64 -1.40 10.60
N ALA A 40 8.20 -2.24 9.66
CA ALA A 40 6.80 -2.62 9.56
C ALA A 40 6.41 -3.41 10.81
N ILE A 41 5.41 -2.88 11.51
CA ILE A 41 4.71 -3.60 12.56
C ILE A 41 3.98 -4.75 11.85
N ARG A 42 4.49 -5.97 12.04
CA ARG A 42 3.90 -7.21 11.48
C ARG A 42 2.83 -7.81 12.37
N GLU A 43 2.56 -7.19 13.53
CA GLU A 43 1.46 -7.61 14.38
C GLU A 43 0.15 -7.40 13.63
N PRO A 44 -0.80 -8.35 13.73
CA PRO A 44 -2.14 -8.12 13.22
C PRO A 44 -2.64 -6.81 13.79
N PHE A 45 -3.14 -5.94 12.92
CA PHE A 45 -3.73 -4.67 13.33
C PHE A 45 -5.02 -5.01 14.09
N LEU A 46 -4.90 -5.27 15.40
CA LEU A 46 -5.99 -5.62 16.32
C LEU A 46 -6.71 -4.37 16.84
N LEU A 47 -6.83 -3.34 16.00
CA LEU A 47 -7.80 -2.29 16.27
C LEU A 47 -9.15 -2.88 15.86
N GLU A 48 -9.92 -3.29 16.86
CA GLU A 48 -11.37 -3.33 16.73
C GLU A 48 -11.78 -1.89 16.39
N PHE A 49 -11.98 -1.64 15.10
CA PHE A 49 -12.59 -0.40 14.68
C PHE A 49 -13.98 -0.38 15.28
N PRO A 50 -14.38 0.68 16.01
CA PRO A 50 -15.76 0.80 16.42
C PRO A 50 -16.63 0.69 15.16
N GLU A 51 -17.58 -0.24 15.18
CA GLU A 51 -18.58 -0.32 14.12
C GLU A 51 -19.24 1.06 14.04
N PHE A 52 -19.38 1.58 12.82
CA PHE A 52 -20.14 2.80 12.61
C PHE A 52 -21.54 2.61 13.16
N THR A 53 -21.99 3.59 13.93
CA THR A 53 -23.38 3.61 14.39
C THR A 53 -24.33 3.71 13.19
N ASP A 54 -25.58 3.30 13.37
CA ASP A 54 -26.62 3.40 12.32
C ASP A 54 -26.78 4.84 11.78
N GLU A 55 -26.52 5.84 12.62
CA GLU A 55 -26.56 7.25 12.22
C GLU A 55 -25.37 7.63 11.32
N GLU A 56 -24.17 7.16 11.65
CA GLU A 56 -22.97 7.39 10.84
C GLU A 56 -23.06 6.68 9.49
N ASN A 57 -23.58 5.44 9.46
CA ASN A 57 -23.85 4.72 8.21
C ASN A 57 -24.85 5.49 7.34
N ARG A 58 -25.94 5.99 7.92
CA ARG A 58 -26.93 6.79 7.17
C ARG A 58 -26.33 8.06 6.56
N ARG A 59 -25.48 8.77 7.32
CA ARG A 59 -24.78 9.97 6.81
C ARG A 59 -23.82 9.62 5.68
N MET A 60 -23.12 8.49 5.78
CA MET A 60 -22.26 8.00 4.72
C MET A 60 -23.07 7.67 3.45
N ASP A 61 -24.21 7.01 3.59
CA ASP A 61 -25.11 6.69 2.47
C ASP A 61 -25.62 7.95 1.77
N GLU A 62 -25.95 9.00 2.54
CA GLU A 62 -26.37 10.30 2.00
C GLU A 62 -25.24 10.98 1.20
N LEU A 63 -24.01 10.96 1.72
CA LEU A 63 -22.83 11.53 1.05
C LEU A 63 -22.48 10.76 -0.23
N ILE A 64 -22.57 9.43 -0.22
CA ILE A 64 -22.36 8.60 -1.41
C ILE A 64 -23.43 8.92 -2.45
N ALA A 65 -24.70 9.00 -2.05
CA ALA A 65 -25.80 9.33 -2.95
C ALA A 65 -25.71 10.77 -3.51
N GLU A 66 -25.12 11.71 -2.77
CA GLU A 66 -24.83 13.07 -3.24
C GLU A 66 -23.64 13.08 -4.23
N GLY A 67 -22.58 12.34 -3.94
CA GLY A 67 -21.42 12.16 -4.82
C GLY A 67 -21.77 11.48 -6.15
N ASP A 68 -22.60 10.42 -6.12
CA ASP A 68 -23.10 9.73 -7.32
C ASP A 68 -24.05 10.63 -8.16
N ARG A 69 -24.68 11.62 -7.52
CA ARG A 69 -25.49 12.65 -8.21
C ARG A 69 -24.63 13.81 -8.76
N GLY A 70 -23.34 13.84 -8.42
CA GLY A 70 -22.41 14.94 -8.71
C GLY A 70 -21.32 14.65 -9.74
N ASP A 71 -21.29 13.48 -10.38
CA ASP A 71 -20.42 13.22 -11.53
C ASP A 71 -21.10 13.66 -12.85
N VAL A 72 -21.05 14.97 -13.11
CA VAL A 72 -20.87 15.59 -14.45
C VAL A 72 -19.91 16.76 -14.34
#